data_AF-A0A820CNW9-F1
#
_entry.id   AF-A0A820CNW9-F1
#
_cell.length_a   1.000
_cell.length_b   1.000
_cell.length_c   1.000
_cell.angle_alpha   90.00
_cell.angle_beta   90.00
_cell.angle_gamma   90.00
#
_symmetry.space_group_name_H-M   'P 1'
#
loop_
_entity.id
_entity.type
_entity.pdbx_description
1 polymer ?
#
loop_
_entity_poly.entity_id
_entity_poly.type
_entity_poly.pdbx_seq_one_letter_code
_entity_poly.pdbx_strand_id
1 'polypeptide(L)'
;YSSIQQPNVKLITNRIQEVKSNSIVTCDGDEYPVDIIIWSTGFQVQNFPLPIYGISGCSLAEQWSETMQAYRGVTVPNFPNLFLLLGPNTGLGHNSVIVMIEAQIHYIAEALLYMNKNNLRMMDVKQHVHDQFNHKLQRKLKKTVWQSGGCHSWYQDAKGNNTTIWPDFTWIYILLMKNFDSKNYIFS
;
A
#
# COMPACT_ATOMS: atom_id res chain seq x y z
N TYR A 1 -28.73 -4.79 -8.44
CA TYR A 1 -28.46 -4.00 -9.66
C TYR A 1 -29.72 -3.32 -10.20
N SER A 2 -30.48 -2.60 -9.37
CA SER A 2 -31.73 -1.93 -9.80
C SER A 2 -31.48 -0.66 -10.61
N SER A 3 -30.44 0.11 -10.28
CA SER A 3 -30.13 1.37 -10.97
C SER A 3 -29.82 1.18 -12.45
N ILE A 4 -29.08 0.13 -12.83
CA ILE A 4 -28.74 -0.15 -14.24
C ILE A 4 -29.92 -0.67 -15.07
N GLN A 5 -31.05 -0.99 -14.45
CA GLN A 5 -32.26 -1.48 -15.12
C GLN A 5 -33.28 -0.35 -15.40
N GLN A 6 -33.03 0.87 -14.92
CA GLN A 6 -33.92 1.99 -15.16
C GLN A 6 -33.88 2.39 -16.64
N PRO A 7 -35.01 2.81 -17.23
CA PRO A 7 -35.09 3.10 -18.67
C PRO A 7 -34.21 4.28 -19.12
N ASN A 8 -33.78 5.13 -18.17
CA ASN A 8 -32.91 6.28 -18.40
C ASN A 8 -31.42 6.00 -18.13
N VAL A 9 -31.02 4.73 -17.95
CA VAL A 9 -29.63 4.35 -17.71
C VAL A 9 -29.13 3.46 -18.84
N LYS A 10 -28.00 3.84 -19.45
CA LYS A 10 -27.32 3.05 -20.48
C LYS A 10 -25.98 2.58 -19.93
N LEU A 11 -25.76 1.26 -19.90
CA LEU A 11 -24.46 0.66 -19.63
C LEU A 11 -23.67 0.57 -20.94
N ILE A 12 -22.52 1.23 -20.98
CA ILE A 12 -21.61 1.20 -22.13
C ILE A 12 -20.34 0.48 -21.68
N THR A 13 -19.97 -0.60 -22.36
CA THR A 13 -18.79 -1.43 -22.02
C THR A 13 -17.65 -1.26 -23.02
N ASN A 14 -17.88 -0.51 -24.10
CA ASN A 14 -16.93 -0.20 -25.15
C ASN A 14 -15.81 0.69 -24.60
N ARG A 15 -14.59 0.54 -25.14
CA ARG A 15 -13.45 1.38 -24.75
C ARG A 15 -13.69 2.82 -25.21
N ILE A 16 -13.30 3.78 -24.38
CA ILE A 16 -13.32 5.20 -24.71
C ILE A 16 -12.12 5.50 -25.61
N GLN A 17 -12.37 6.20 -26.72
CA GLN A 17 -11.34 6.70 -27.64
C GLN A 17 -10.94 8.13 -27.29
N GLU A 18 -11.91 9.03 -27.13
CA GLU A 18 -11.66 10.43 -26.81
C GLU A 18 -12.83 11.06 -26.04
N VAL A 19 -12.52 12.13 -25.31
CA VAL A 19 -13.50 13.01 -24.67
C VAL A 19 -13.52 14.32 -25.44
N LYS A 20 -14.68 14.69 -25.97
CA LYS A 20 -14.93 15.97 -26.64
C LYS A 20 -15.54 16.97 -25.67
N SER A 21 -15.78 18.20 -26.13
CA SER A 21 -16.36 19.28 -25.32
C SER A 21 -17.72 18.95 -24.68
N ASN A 22 -18.52 18.11 -25.33
CA ASN A 22 -19.90 17.81 -24.93
C ASN A 22 -20.29 16.34 -25.22
N SER A 23 -19.31 15.46 -25.39
CA SER A 23 -19.57 14.06 -25.70
C SER A 23 -18.37 13.15 -25.38
N ILE A 24 -18.64 11.85 -25.30
CA ILE A 24 -17.63 10.79 -25.20
C ILE A 24 -17.72 9.94 -26.46
N VAL A 25 -16.58 9.68 -27.10
CA VAL A 25 -16.51 8.80 -28.28
C VAL A 25 -15.89 7.47 -27.88
N THR A 26 -16.52 6.37 -28.28
CA THR A 26 -16.00 5.02 -28.06
C THR A 26 -15.25 4.50 -29.29
N CYS A 27 -14.39 3.50 -29.13
CA CYS A 27 -13.50 3.00 -30.20
C CYS A 27 -14.22 2.35 -31.41
N ASP A 28 -15.50 2.05 -31.28
CA ASP A 28 -16.39 1.58 -32.35
C ASP A 28 -17.03 2.74 -33.13
N GLY A 29 -16.79 3.98 -32.73
CA GLY A 29 -17.24 5.20 -33.42
C GLY A 29 -18.55 5.79 -32.90
N ASP A 30 -19.18 5.17 -31.89
CA ASP A 30 -20.36 5.76 -31.25
C ASP A 30 -19.99 7.02 -30.46
N GLU A 31 -20.85 8.03 -30.54
CA GLU A 31 -20.69 9.29 -29.81
C GLU A 31 -21.86 9.50 -28.85
N TYR A 32 -21.54 9.79 -27.60
CA TYR A 32 -22.49 9.91 -26.50
C TYR A 32 -22.50 11.35 -25.98
N PRO A 33 -23.52 12.16 -26.30
CA PRO A 33 -23.65 13.51 -25.76
C PRO A 33 -23.82 13.47 -24.24
N VAL A 34 -23.05 14.28 -23.53
CA VAL A 34 -23.10 14.41 -22.07
C VAL A 34 -22.85 15.85 -21.65
N ASP A 35 -23.58 16.30 -20.63
CA ASP A 35 -23.38 17.61 -20.02
C ASP A 35 -22.33 17.57 -18.90
N ILE A 36 -22.19 16.42 -18.22
CA ILE A 36 -21.33 16.23 -17.05
C ILE A 36 -20.63 14.87 -17.14
N ILE A 37 -19.34 14.86 -16.80
CA ILE A 37 -18.52 13.65 -16.68
C ILE A 37 -18.09 13.49 -15.22
N ILE A 38 -18.37 12.32 -14.65
CA ILE A 38 -17.92 11.95 -13.30
C ILE A 38 -16.76 10.96 -13.42
N TRP A 39 -15.58 11.36 -12.95
CA TRP A 39 -14.37 10.54 -13.03
C TRP A 39 -14.23 9.58 -11.85
N SER A 40 -14.72 8.35 -11.99
CA SER A 40 -14.72 7.34 -10.93
C SER A 40 -13.70 6.22 -11.16
N THR A 41 -12.47 6.56 -11.57
CA THR A 41 -11.41 5.58 -11.94
C THR A 41 -10.57 5.09 -10.76
N GLY A 42 -10.89 5.48 -9.52
CA GLY A 42 -10.15 5.06 -8.33
C GLY A 42 -8.94 5.93 -7.99
N PHE A 43 -7.90 5.33 -7.42
CA PHE A 43 -6.74 6.01 -6.83
C PHE A 43 -5.42 5.42 -7.29
N GLN A 44 -4.37 6.24 -7.33
CA GLN A 44 -2.99 5.79 -7.50
C GLN A 44 -2.37 5.52 -6.13
N VAL A 45 -2.12 4.25 -5.82
CA VAL A 45 -1.67 3.82 -4.48
C VAL A 45 -0.19 3.43 -4.39
N GLN A 46 0.51 3.38 -5.52
CA GLN A 46 1.89 2.88 -5.60
C GLN A 46 2.95 3.99 -5.57
N ASN A 47 2.55 5.26 -5.45
CA ASN A 47 3.48 6.39 -5.43
C ASN A 47 3.35 7.17 -4.12
N PHE A 48 4.48 7.36 -3.43
CA PHE A 48 4.54 8.25 -2.28
C PHE A 48 4.68 9.70 -2.77
N PRO A 49 3.78 10.63 -2.39
CA PRO A 49 3.72 11.96 -3.00
C PRO A 49 4.79 12.93 -2.47
N LEU A 50 5.52 12.54 -1.42
CA LEU A 50 6.50 13.40 -0.75
C LEU A 50 7.93 12.98 -1.14
N PRO A 51 8.82 13.94 -1.47
CA PRO A 51 10.23 13.66 -1.66
C PRO A 51 10.89 13.38 -0.31
N ILE A 52 11.14 12.09 -0.03
CA ILE A 52 11.81 11.63 1.19
C ILE A 52 13.18 11.10 0.80
N TYR A 53 14.22 11.58 1.46
CA TYR A 53 15.61 11.17 1.23
C TYR A 53 16.17 10.47 2.47
N GLY A 54 16.82 9.34 2.25
CA GLY A 54 17.48 8.55 3.29
C GLY A 54 18.86 9.08 3.65
N ILE A 55 19.52 8.40 4.58
CA ILE A 55 20.85 8.79 5.09
C ILE A 55 21.95 8.73 4.01
N SER A 56 21.75 7.94 2.96
CA SER A 56 22.66 7.82 1.82
C SER A 56 22.39 8.84 0.71
N GLY A 57 21.39 9.72 0.86
CA GLY A 57 20.94 10.65 -0.18
C GLY A 57 20.06 10.02 -1.26
N CYS A 58 19.82 8.70 -1.21
CA CYS A 58 18.86 8.00 -2.07
C CYS A 58 17.42 8.35 -1.65
N SER A 59 16.55 8.62 -2.61
CA SER A 59 15.14 8.86 -2.33
C SER A 59 14.37 7.58 -2.04
N LEU A 60 13.29 7.69 -1.28
CA LEU A 60 12.40 6.56 -1.00
C LEU A 60 11.76 6.02 -2.28
N ALA A 61 11.48 6.91 -3.25
CA ALA A 61 10.98 6.54 -4.56
C ALA A 61 12.00 5.71 -5.36
N GLU A 62 13.28 6.07 -5.33
CA GLU A 62 14.35 5.29 -5.97
C GLU A 62 14.50 3.91 -5.31
N GLN A 63 14.47 3.83 -3.97
CA GLN A 63 14.54 2.56 -3.25
C GLN A 63 13.32 1.64 -3.53
N TRP A 64 12.15 2.22 -3.78
CA TRP A 64 10.93 1.49 -4.11
C TRP A 64 10.66 1.33 -5.60
N SER A 65 11.60 1.73 -6.47
CA SER A 65 11.43 1.69 -7.93
C SER A 65 11.07 0.30 -8.46
N GLU A 66 11.60 -0.75 -7.82
CA GLU A 66 11.35 -2.14 -8.21
C GLU A 66 10.17 -2.79 -7.48
N THR A 67 10.05 -2.57 -6.16
CA THR A 67 8.95 -3.10 -5.34
C THR A 67 8.89 -2.36 -4.00
N MET A 68 7.69 -1.94 -3.60
CA MET A 68 7.48 -1.25 -2.33
C MET A 68 7.49 -2.23 -1.17
N GLN A 69 8.39 -2.01 -0.22
CA GLN A 69 8.56 -2.86 0.95
C GLN A 69 8.87 -2.05 2.20
N ALA A 70 8.40 -2.56 3.34
CA ALA A 70 8.68 -2.02 4.65
C ALA A 70 8.67 -3.16 5.68
N TYR A 71 9.48 -3.04 6.72
CA TYR A 71 9.44 -3.96 7.84
C TYR A 71 8.18 -3.71 8.66
N ARG A 72 7.32 -4.72 8.75
CA ARG A 72 5.99 -4.65 9.39
C ARG A 72 5.07 -3.55 8.83
N GLY A 73 5.38 -3.01 7.64
CA GLY A 73 4.69 -1.85 7.08
C GLY A 73 4.97 -0.53 7.79
N VAL A 74 6.00 -0.45 8.64
CA VAL A 74 6.29 0.71 9.49
C VAL A 74 7.64 1.35 9.19
N THR A 75 8.72 0.58 9.14
CA THR A 75 10.07 1.11 8.97
C THR A 75 10.72 0.62 7.67
N VAL A 76 11.64 1.42 7.13
CA VAL A 76 12.31 1.14 5.86
C VAL A 76 13.83 1.31 6.07
N PRO A 77 14.67 0.32 5.71
CA PRO A 77 16.11 0.43 5.85
C PRO A 77 16.65 1.65 5.11
N ASN A 78 17.69 2.31 5.66
CA ASN A 78 18.33 3.53 5.17
C ASN A 78 17.51 4.82 5.36
N PHE A 79 16.34 4.73 6.00
CA PHE A 79 15.49 5.86 6.35
C PHE A 79 15.31 5.93 7.88
N PRO A 80 16.38 6.28 8.62
CA PRO A 80 16.32 6.31 10.07
C PRO A 80 15.24 7.28 10.57
N ASN A 81 14.58 6.91 11.66
CA ASN A 81 13.49 7.67 12.29
C ASN A 81 12.27 7.95 11.39
N LEU A 82 12.19 7.33 10.21
CA LEU A 82 10.99 7.35 9.38
C LEU A 82 10.03 6.25 9.82
N PHE A 83 8.79 6.64 10.13
CA PHE A 83 7.71 5.73 10.48
C PHE A 83 6.53 5.94 9.54
N LEU A 84 6.06 4.84 8.95
CA LEU A 84 4.90 4.81 8.08
C LEU A 84 3.69 4.29 8.85
N LEU A 85 2.56 4.96 8.70
CA LEU A 85 1.25 4.39 8.97
C LEU A 85 0.64 3.96 7.64
N LEU A 86 0.00 2.79 7.63
CA LEU A 86 -0.47 2.13 6.42
C LEU A 86 0.59 2.00 5.31
N GLY A 87 1.84 1.72 5.69
CA GLY A 87 2.90 1.41 4.74
C GLY A 87 2.65 0.09 3.98
N PRO A 88 3.57 -0.29 3.08
CA PRO A 88 3.42 -1.47 2.24
C PRO A 88 3.00 -2.73 3.00
N ASN A 89 2.10 -3.50 2.40
CA ASN A 89 1.54 -4.77 2.88
C ASN A 89 0.71 -4.67 4.19
N THR A 90 0.05 -3.54 4.43
CA THR A 90 -0.83 -3.36 5.62
C THR A 90 -2.27 -3.00 5.26
N GLY A 91 -2.58 -2.79 3.98
CA GLY A 91 -3.94 -2.64 3.51
C GLY A 91 -4.77 -3.90 3.76
N LEU A 92 -6.08 -3.75 3.84
CA LEU A 92 -7.00 -4.86 4.09
C LEU A 92 -8.13 -4.84 3.07
N GLY A 93 -8.40 -5.99 2.47
CA GLY A 93 -9.59 -6.22 1.63
C GLY A 93 -10.78 -6.83 2.39
N HIS A 94 -10.63 -7.06 3.70
CA HIS A 94 -11.54 -7.92 4.47
C HIS A 94 -11.90 -7.40 5.87
N ASN A 95 -11.29 -6.31 6.33
CA ASN A 95 -11.44 -5.75 7.68
C ASN A 95 -11.13 -4.24 7.66
N SER A 96 -11.47 -3.53 8.73
CA SER A 96 -11.15 -2.10 8.87
C SER A 96 -9.63 -1.87 9.01
N VAL A 97 -9.09 -0.98 8.18
CA VAL A 97 -7.69 -0.54 8.25
C VAL A 97 -7.34 0.19 9.55
N ILE A 98 -8.34 0.71 10.27
CA ILE A 98 -8.14 1.38 11.58
C ILE A 98 -7.45 0.43 12.57
N VAL A 99 -7.79 -0.87 12.54
CA VAL A 99 -7.17 -1.88 13.40
C VAL A 99 -5.66 -1.98 13.14
N MET A 100 -5.24 -1.83 11.88
CA MET A 100 -3.82 -1.84 11.51
C MET A 100 -3.13 -0.57 11.99
N ILE A 101 -3.78 0.59 11.82
CA ILE A 101 -3.27 1.90 12.25
C ILE A 101 -3.04 1.91 13.77
N GLU A 102 -4.02 1.48 14.56
CA GLU A 102 -3.90 1.46 16.03
C GLU A 102 -2.75 0.56 16.49
N ALA A 103 -2.60 -0.61 15.88
CA ALA A 103 -1.48 -1.52 16.15
C ALA A 103 -0.12 -0.89 15.77
N GLN A 104 -0.04 -0.17 14.65
CA GLN A 104 1.17 0.56 14.24
C GLN A 104 1.51 1.70 15.20
N ILE A 105 0.52 2.52 15.58
CA ILE A 105 0.70 3.63 16.54
C ILE A 105 1.24 3.09 17.86
N HIS A 106 0.68 2.01 18.39
CA HIS A 106 1.16 1.38 19.62
C HIS A 106 2.64 1.00 19.53
N TYR A 107 3.01 0.28 18.46
CA TYR A 107 4.39 -0.16 18.24
C TYR A 107 5.38 1.01 18.06
N ILE A 108 4.97 2.06 17.32
CA ILE A 108 5.77 3.27 17.12
C ILE A 108 5.96 4.01 18.46
N ALA A 109 4.91 4.15 19.26
CA ALA A 109 4.97 4.78 20.56
C ALA A 109 5.95 4.03 21.49
N GLU A 110 5.90 2.70 21.54
CA GLU A 110 6.85 1.90 22.32
C GLU A 110 8.30 2.08 21.83
N ALA A 111 8.52 2.14 20.51
CA ALA A 111 9.84 2.39 19.94
C ALA A 111 10.40 3.77 20.36
N LEU A 112 9.57 4.83 20.27
CA LEU A 112 9.95 6.18 20.67
C LEU A 112 10.22 6.28 22.18
N LEU A 113 9.41 5.63 23.00
CA LEU A 113 9.64 5.55 24.45
C LEU A 113 10.95 4.81 24.77
N TYR A 114 11.25 3.73 24.05
CA TYR A 114 12.52 3.01 24.18
C TYR A 114 13.71 3.90 23.80
N MET A 115 13.64 4.62 22.68
CA MET A 115 14.70 5.55 22.28
C MET A 115 14.91 6.65 23.31
N ASN A 116 13.84 7.28 23.78
CA ASN A 116 13.89 8.33 24.79
C ASN A 116 14.50 7.83 26.11
N LYS A 117 14.08 6.65 26.58
CA LYS A 117 14.61 6.04 27.83
C LYS A 117 16.11 5.74 27.76
N ASN A 118 16.62 5.39 26.58
CA ASN A 118 18.01 4.99 26.38
C ASN A 118 18.88 6.11 25.77
N ASN A 119 18.35 7.34 25.64
CA ASN A 119 19.02 8.49 25.03
C ASN A 119 19.52 8.22 23.60
N LEU A 120 18.76 7.46 22.80
CA LEU A 120 19.08 7.11 21.42
C LEU A 120 18.50 8.18 20.49
N ARG A 121 19.27 8.62 19.49
CA ARG A 121 18.89 9.66 18.53
C ARG A 121 18.45 9.10 17.19
N MET A 122 18.97 7.94 16.83
CA MET A 122 18.69 7.29 15.56
C MET A 122 18.17 5.88 15.80
N MET A 123 17.18 5.48 15.01
CA MET A 123 16.77 4.09 14.87
C MET A 123 16.55 3.77 13.40
N ASP A 124 17.19 2.71 12.92
CA ASP A 124 16.97 2.18 11.57
C ASP A 124 16.81 0.66 11.62
N VAL A 125 16.01 0.10 10.72
CA VAL A 125 15.76 -1.33 10.67
C VAL A 125 16.91 -2.06 9.97
N LYS A 126 17.32 -3.20 10.51
CA LYS A 126 18.37 -4.03 9.90
C LYS A 126 17.88 -4.58 8.55
N GLN A 127 18.68 -4.39 7.49
CA GLN A 127 18.37 -4.86 6.13
C GLN A 127 17.94 -6.34 6.09
N HIS A 128 18.72 -7.25 6.70
CA HIS A 128 18.39 -8.68 6.68
C HIS A 128 17.06 -9.02 7.37
N VAL A 129 16.66 -8.26 8.40
CA VAL A 129 15.37 -8.46 9.09
C VAL A 129 14.22 -7.98 8.21
N HIS A 130 14.38 -6.83 7.56
CA HIS A 130 13.47 -6.32 6.54
C HIS A 130 13.25 -7.36 5.43
N ASP A 131 14.33 -7.89 4.86
CA ASP A 131 14.28 -8.80 3.71
C ASP A 131 13.64 -10.14 4.08
N GLN A 132 14.02 -10.70 5.24
CA GLN A 132 13.44 -11.94 5.74
C GLN A 132 11.94 -11.81 5.99
N PHE A 133 11.50 -10.68 6.54
CA PHE A 133 10.08 -10.39 6.77
C PHE A 133 9.30 -10.35 5.45
N ASN A 134 9.78 -9.57 4.47
CA ASN A 134 9.13 -9.42 3.17
C ASN A 134 9.12 -10.73 2.38
N HIS A 135 10.20 -11.51 2.39
CA HIS A 135 10.22 -12.83 1.76
C HIS A 135 9.17 -13.78 2.34
N LYS A 136 9.02 -13.80 3.68
CA LYS A 136 8.00 -14.61 4.35
C LYS A 136 6.60 -14.15 3.97
N LEU A 137 6.40 -12.83 3.86
CA LEU A 137 5.12 -12.23 3.52
C LEU A 137 4.70 -12.54 2.09
N GLN A 138 5.60 -12.34 1.12
CA GLN A 138 5.36 -12.68 -0.28
C GLN A 138 5.04 -14.16 -0.48
N ARG A 139 5.71 -15.06 0.27
CA ARG A 139 5.39 -16.49 0.24
C ARG A 139 3.98 -16.81 0.75
N LYS A 140 3.46 -16.05 1.73
CA LYS A 140 2.07 -16.17 2.18
C LYS A 140 1.10 -15.62 1.13
N LEU A 141 1.36 -14.42 0.62
CA LEU A 141 0.52 -13.75 -0.39
C LEU A 141 0.28 -14.63 -1.63
N LYS A 142 1.30 -15.36 -2.10
CA LYS A 142 1.20 -16.30 -3.22
C LYS A 142 0.08 -17.35 -3.10
N LYS A 143 -0.34 -17.68 -1.87
CA LYS A 143 -1.40 -18.67 -1.61
C LYS A 143 -2.79 -18.05 -1.46
N THR A 144 -2.90 -16.74 -1.50
CA THR A 144 -4.15 -16.01 -1.27
C THR A 144 -4.90 -15.76 -2.56
N VAL A 145 -6.23 -15.61 -2.47
CA VAL A 145 -7.09 -15.24 -3.61
C VAL A 145 -6.70 -13.90 -4.24
N TRP A 146 -6.04 -13.02 -3.47
CA TRP A 146 -5.52 -11.73 -3.94
C TRP A 146 -4.35 -11.87 -4.92
N GLN A 147 -3.77 -13.07 -5.03
CA GLN A 147 -2.68 -13.38 -5.94
C GLN A 147 -3.04 -14.49 -6.94
N SER A 148 -3.76 -15.53 -6.51
CA SER A 148 -4.10 -16.69 -7.35
C SER A 148 -5.46 -16.60 -8.03
N GLY A 149 -6.28 -15.59 -7.72
CA GLY A 149 -7.66 -15.47 -8.21
C GLY A 149 -7.82 -15.02 -9.67
N GLY A 150 -6.74 -14.86 -10.44
CA GLY A 150 -6.77 -14.50 -11.86
C GLY A 150 -7.12 -13.05 -12.17
N CYS A 151 -7.31 -12.19 -11.16
CA CYS A 151 -7.58 -10.77 -11.34
C CYS A 151 -6.29 -9.95 -11.24
N HIS A 152 -5.97 -9.22 -12.30
CA HIS A 152 -4.96 -8.14 -12.24
C HIS A 152 -5.61 -6.95 -11.54
N SER A 153 -5.24 -6.74 -10.28
CA SER A 153 -5.77 -5.68 -9.43
C SER A 153 -4.70 -4.63 -9.14
N TRP A 154 -5.14 -3.47 -8.66
CA TRP A 154 -4.26 -2.38 -8.22
C TRP A 154 -3.36 -2.75 -7.03
N TYR A 155 -3.55 -3.94 -6.41
CA TYR A 155 -2.69 -4.46 -5.35
C TYR A 155 -1.31 -4.92 -5.84
N GLN A 156 -1.19 -5.22 -7.14
CA GLN A 156 0.02 -5.80 -7.73
C GLN A 156 0.90 -4.72 -8.36
N ASP A 157 2.21 -4.84 -8.15
CA ASP A 157 3.21 -4.07 -8.88
C ASP A 157 3.41 -4.60 -10.31
N ALA A 158 4.21 -3.92 -11.13
CA ALA A 158 4.49 -4.31 -12.51
C ALA A 158 5.14 -5.71 -12.65
N LYS A 159 5.71 -6.26 -11.57
CA LYS A 159 6.29 -7.61 -11.52
C LYS A 159 5.29 -8.65 -11.00
N GLY A 160 4.07 -8.23 -10.69
CA GLY A 160 3.01 -9.07 -10.14
C GLY A 160 3.12 -9.31 -8.64
N ASN A 161 4.02 -8.67 -7.90
CA ASN A 161 4.03 -8.83 -6.43
C ASN A 161 2.92 -8.02 -5.81
N ASN A 162 2.21 -8.60 -4.84
CA ASN A 162 1.28 -7.82 -4.02
C ASN A 162 2.06 -7.07 -2.94
N THR A 163 2.10 -5.75 -3.05
CA THR A 163 2.82 -4.87 -2.10
C THR A 163 1.86 -4.10 -1.19
N THR A 164 0.55 -4.32 -1.34
CA THR A 164 -0.49 -3.49 -0.73
C THR A 164 -1.16 -4.18 0.45
N ILE A 165 -1.55 -5.44 0.29
CA ILE A 165 -2.47 -6.12 1.20
C ILE A 165 -1.73 -6.99 2.22
N TRP A 166 -2.23 -6.99 3.46
CA TRP A 166 -1.86 -7.94 4.49
C TRP A 166 -2.52 -9.32 4.22
N PRO A 167 -1.77 -10.43 4.10
CA PRO A 167 -2.29 -11.73 3.69
C PRO A 167 -2.93 -12.56 4.81
N ASP A 168 -2.93 -12.08 6.05
CA ASP A 168 -3.28 -12.88 7.22
C ASP A 168 -4.40 -12.21 8.03
N PHE A 169 -4.83 -12.86 9.11
CA PHE A 169 -5.81 -12.27 10.01
C PHE A 169 -5.25 -11.02 10.73
N THR A 170 -6.12 -10.07 11.03
CA THR A 170 -5.76 -8.82 11.72
C THR A 170 -5.22 -9.06 13.13
N TRP A 171 -5.74 -10.03 13.87
CA TRP A 171 -5.24 -10.38 15.21
C TRP A 171 -3.78 -10.87 15.19
N ILE A 172 -3.34 -11.52 14.10
CA ILE A 172 -1.92 -11.90 13.93
C ILE A 172 -1.06 -10.66 13.76
N TYR A 173 -1.54 -9.64 13.05
CA TYR A 173 -0.84 -8.36 12.94
C TYR A 173 -0.80 -7.63 14.30
N ILE A 174 -1.91 -7.60 15.05
CA ILE A 174 -1.93 -7.03 16.41
C ILE A 174 -0.89 -7.72 17.30
N LEU A 175 -0.83 -9.07 17.29
CA LEU A 175 0.17 -9.81 18.07
C LEU A 175 1.60 -9.52 17.61
N LEU A 176 1.82 -9.39 16.31
CA LEU A 176 3.11 -9.00 15.76
C LEU A 176 3.54 -7.63 16.31
N MET A 177 2.63 -6.66 16.34
CA MET A 177 2.87 -5.28 16.75
C MET A 177 2.80 -5.05 18.27
N LYS A 178 2.44 -6.07 19.06
CA LYS A 178 2.19 -5.95 20.50
C LYS A 178 3.38 -5.45 21.31
N ASN A 179 4.60 -5.87 20.94
CA ASN A 179 5.81 -5.48 21.65
C ASN A 179 6.86 -4.97 20.66
N PHE A 180 7.47 -3.83 20.99
CA PHE A 180 8.67 -3.34 20.31
C PHE A 180 9.85 -4.30 20.48
N ASP A 181 10.47 -4.69 19.37
CA ASP A 181 11.60 -5.61 19.33
C ASP A 181 12.87 -4.89 18.89
N SER A 182 13.57 -4.30 19.87
CA SER A 182 14.77 -3.51 19.63
C SER A 182 15.90 -4.29 18.96
N LYS A 183 15.91 -5.63 19.05
CA LYS A 183 16.96 -6.47 18.44
C LYS A 183 16.96 -6.38 16.91
N ASN A 184 15.84 -5.99 16.30
CA ASN A 184 15.67 -5.85 14.86
C ASN A 184 16.21 -4.53 14.30
N TYR A 185 16.65 -3.61 15.17
CA TYR A 185 17.07 -2.27 14.80
C TYR A 185 18.54 -2.02 15.14
N ILE A 186 19.13 -1.09 14.40
CA ILE A 186 20.38 -0.42 14.75
C ILE A 186 20.05 0.94 15.37
N PHE A 187 20.85 1.36 16.33
CA PHE A 187 20.67 2.61 17.05
C PHE A 187 21.98 3.40 17.11
N SER A 188 21.86 4.73 17.18
CA SER A 188 22.96 5.65 17.51
C SER A 188 22.48 6.85 18.32
#